data_AF-A0A9N9PKF4-F1
#
_entry.id   AF-A0A9N9PKF4-F1
#
_cell.length_a   1.000
_cell.length_b   1.000
_cell.length_c   1.000
_cell.angle_alpha   90.00
_cell.angle_beta   90.00
_cell.angle_gamma   90.00
#
_symmetry.space_group_name_H-M   'P 1'
#
loop_
_entity.id
_entity.type
_entity.pdbx_description
1 polymer ?
#
loop_
_entity_poly.entity_id
_entity_poly.type
_entity_poly.pdbx_seq_one_letter_code
_entity_poly.pdbx_strand_id
1 'polypeptide(L)' 'SNYHSDSSFSPSQPFDASIDYLVIGGGVVGLAVAERLSKRKGKSTLLVEKNFKVSEET' A
#
# COMPACT_ATOMS: atom_id res chain seq x y z
N SER A 1 -29.92 1.59 -18.24
CA SER A 1 -28.73 2.44 -18.17
C SER A 1 -28.18 2.29 -16.77
N ASN A 2 -27.26 1.33 -16.55
CA ASN A 2 -26.74 1.02 -15.22
C ASN A 2 -25.26 1.43 -15.17
N TYR A 3 -25.01 2.65 -14.70
CA TYR A 3 -23.67 3.05 -14.27
C TYR A 3 -23.45 2.53 -12.86
N HIS A 4 -22.58 1.52 -12.73
CA HIS A 4 -22.03 1.10 -11.45
C HIS A 4 -21.21 2.27 -10.91
N SER A 5 -21.62 2.82 -9.78
CA SER A 5 -20.90 3.88 -9.08
C SER A 5 -19.67 3.27 -8.42
N ASP A 6 -18.50 3.51 -9.02
CA ASP A 6 -17.23 3.35 -8.32
C ASP A 6 -17.24 4.26 -7.09
N SER A 7 -17.02 3.66 -5.92
CA SER A 7 -16.96 4.35 -4.64
C SER A 7 -15.86 5.41 -4.66
N SER A 8 -16.28 6.67 -4.62
CA SER A 8 -15.44 7.86 -4.60
C SER A 8 -14.57 7.89 -3.34
N PHE A 9 -13.26 7.71 -3.53
CA PHE A 9 -12.25 7.99 -2.51
C PHE A 9 -12.34 9.45 -2.07
N SER A 10 -12.68 9.70 -0.81
CA SER A 10 -12.73 11.05 -0.23
C SER A 10 -11.40 11.36 0.49
N PRO A 11 -10.59 12.31 -0.02
CA PRO A 11 -9.27 12.62 0.56
C PRO A 11 -9.34 13.33 1.92
N SER A 12 -10.54 13.70 2.40
CA SER A 12 -10.74 14.45 3.65
C SER A 12 -11.07 13.59 4.86
N GLN A 13 -11.29 12.28 4.70
CA GLN A 13 -11.45 11.40 5.84
C GLN A 13 -10.06 10.94 6.33
N PRO A 14 -9.70 11.22 7.60
CA PRO A 14 -8.48 10.68 8.17
C PRO A 14 -8.55 9.16 8.14
N PHE A 15 -7.57 8.55 7.48
CA PHE A 15 -7.36 7.11 7.52
C PHE A 15 -6.78 6.76 8.88
N ASP A 16 -7.65 6.33 9.80
CA ASP A 16 -7.27 5.90 11.14
C ASP A 16 -7.06 4.38 11.14
N ALA A 17 -5.81 3.96 10.92
CA ALA A 17 -5.43 2.55 10.93
C ALA A 17 -4.19 2.36 11.82
N SER A 18 -4.30 1.44 12.78
CA SER A 18 -3.16 0.95 13.55
C SER A 18 -2.42 -0.11 12.73
N ILE A 19 -1.18 0.19 12.35
CA ILE A 19 -0.31 -0.71 11.60
C ILE A 19 0.98 -1.01 12.38
N ASP A 20 1.43 -2.25 12.36
CA ASP A 20 2.65 -2.66 13.06
C ASP A 20 3.91 -2.22 12.32
N TYR A 21 3.87 -2.24 10.99
CA TYR A 21 4.99 -1.82 10.14
C TYR A 21 4.52 -0.96 8.97
N LEU A 22 5.18 0.18 8.79
CA LEU A 22 5.04 1.05 7.63
C LEU A 22 6.35 1.04 6.83
N VAL A 23 6.28 0.63 5.57
CA VAL A 23 7.40 0.67 4.61
C VAL A 23 7.13 1.76 3.59
N ILE A 24 8.04 2.71 3.44
CA ILE A 24 7.95 3.81 2.46
C ILE A 24 9.00 3.57 1.38
N GLY A 25 8.56 3.46 0.12
CA GLY A 25 9.38 3.16 -1.04
C GLY A 25 9.16 1.74 -1.56
N GLY A 26 8.65 1.61 -2.78
CA GLY A 26 8.30 0.38 -3.49
C GLY A 26 9.38 -0.19 -4.41
N GLY A 27 10.63 0.27 -4.27
CA GLY A 27 11.77 -0.35 -4.95
C GLY A 27 12.08 -1.77 -4.45
N VAL A 28 13.03 -2.45 -5.09
CA VAL A 28 13.37 -3.86 -4.80
C VAL A 28 13.66 -4.13 -3.32
N VAL A 29 14.34 -3.20 -2.64
CA VAL A 29 14.64 -3.30 -1.21
C VAL A 29 13.37 -3.17 -0.38
N GLY A 30 12.52 -2.20 -0.69
CA GLY A 30 11.27 -1.95 0.04
C GLY A 30 10.30 -3.13 -0.08
N LEU A 31 10.17 -3.71 -1.27
CA LEU A 31 9.38 -4.92 -1.49
C LEU A 31 9.94 -6.12 -0.73
N ALA A 32 11.26 -6.35 -0.78
CA ALA A 32 11.88 -7.44 -0.03
C ALA A 32 11.70 -7.30 1.48
N VAL A 33 11.74 -6.07 2.00
CA VAL A 33 11.48 -5.80 3.42
C VAL A 33 10.00 -6.02 3.75
N ALA A 34 9.08 -5.48 2.96
CA ALA A 34 7.64 -5.64 3.17
C ALA A 34 7.21 -7.12 3.10
N GLU A 35 7.79 -7.90 2.19
CA GLU A 35 7.55 -9.34 2.02
C GLU A 35 7.99 -10.15 3.26
N ARG A 36 9.12 -9.79 3.86
CA ARG A 36 9.59 -10.44 5.09
C ARG A 36 8.73 -10.06 6.30
N LEU A 37 8.30 -8.80 6.40
CA LEU A 37 7.49 -8.31 7.51
C LEU A 37 6.06 -8.87 7.46
N SER A 38 5.47 -9.01 6.26
CA SER A 38 4.11 -9.53 6.09
C SER A 38 3.97 -11.01 6.49
N LYS A 39 5.07 -11.77 6.45
CA LYS A 39 5.11 -13.18 6.91
C LYS A 39 5.05 -13.33 8.43
N ARG A 40 5.19 -12.24 9.20
CA ARG A 40 5.11 -12.29 10.68
C ARG A 40 3.66 -12.47 11.11
N LYS A 41 3.35 -13.61 11.73
CA LYS A 41 2.00 -13.92 12.23
C LYS A 41 1.49 -12.83 13.17
N GLY A 42 0.25 -12.40 12.95
CA GLY A 42 -0.43 -11.41 13.78
C GLY A 42 0.12 -9.99 13.65
N LYS A 43 0.89 -9.69 12.59
CA LYS A 43 1.41 -8.35 12.32
C LYS A 43 0.93 -7.84 10.98
N SER A 44 0.57 -6.56 10.95
CA SER A 44 0.16 -5.83 9.76
C SER A 44 1.35 -5.08 9.15
N THR A 45 1.44 -5.09 7.81
CA THR A 45 2.48 -4.36 7.07
C THR A 45 1.82 -3.54 5.97
N LEU A 46 2.04 -2.23 5.98
CA LEU A 46 1.60 -1.32 4.93
C LEU A 46 2.82 -0.84 4.12
N LEU A 47 2.79 -1.03 2.81
CA LEU A 47 3.77 -0.49 1.87
C LEU A 47 3.15 0.72 1.17
N VAL A 48 3.84 1.85 1.19
CA VAL A 48 3.44 3.08 0.49
C VAL A 48 4.51 3.45 -0.52
N GLU A 49 4.11 3.65 -1.76
CA GLU A 49 4.97 4.12 -2.85
C GLU A 49 4.30 5.32 -3.53
N LYS A 50 5.09 6.37 -3.81
CA LYS A 50 4.61 7.61 -4.43
C LYS A 50 4.32 7.42 -5.92
N ASN A 51 5.06 6.55 -6.58
CA ASN A 51 4.99 6.34 -8.02
C ASN A 51 4.10 5.13 -8.33
N PHE A 52 2.96 5.38 -8.98
CA PHE A 52 2.03 4.33 -9.41
C PHE A 52 2.58 3.44 -10.53
N LYS A 53 3.78 3.71 -11.04
CA LYS A 53 4.41 2.89 -12.06
C LYS A 53 4.97 1.62 -11.42
N VAL A 54 4.18 0.54 -11.48
CA VAL A 54 4.70 -0.83 -11.53
C VAL A 54 5.77 -0.86 -12.61
N SER A 55 7.01 -1.16 -12.21
CA SER A 55 8.18 -1.45 -13.05
C SER A 55 8.03 -1.13 -14.54
N GLU A 56 8.31 0.12 -14.93
CA GLU A 56 8.88 0.34 -16.26
C GLU A 56 10.40 0.32 -16.07
N GLU A 57 10.94 -0.89 -16.19
CA GLU A 57 12.37 -1.11 -16.39
C GLU A 57 12.77 -0.36 -17.67
N THR A 58 13.76 0.52 -17.58
CA THR A 58 14.45 1.08 -18.76
C THR A 58 15.79 0.38 -18.90
#